data_AF-A0A969J3Q9-F1
#
_entry.id   AF-A0A969J3Q9-F1
#
_cell.length_a   1.000
_cell.length_b   1.000
_cell.length_c   1.000
_cell.angle_alpha   90.00
_cell.angle_beta   90.00
_cell.angle_gamma   90.00
#
_symmetry.space_group_name_H-M   'P 1'
#
loop_
_entity.id
_entity.type
_entity.pdbx_description
1 polymer ?
#
loop_
_entity_poly.entity_id
_entity_poly.type
_entity_poly.pdbx_seq_one_letter_code
_entity_poly.pdbx_strand_id
1 'polypeptide(L)'
;MQNHLAIIGIGSVLLKTKPTPRLINVLVLGLILFFNQDIQELVDSIEQYFIGVIFLLLSASCWVVFIVLQKHLLMQVSASTLMLLLYGGTASLLTNFALPEKVFSLNPTQIAALIFCCLSTVISYASFAKSMEYWETSRSAAMLALVPITTAILVALAVAISPELIPPDPITPLGIIGIVLVLVGASATSLGSSSP
;
A
#
# COMPACT_ATOMS: atom_id res chain seq x y z
N MET A 1 11.79 31.37 6.32
CA MET A 1 10.73 30.40 6.65
C MET A 1 10.40 29.55 5.41
N GLN A 2 11.40 28.84 4.86
CA GLN A 2 11.42 28.41 3.45
C GLN A 2 11.67 26.89 3.28
N ASN A 3 11.83 26.15 4.38
CA ASN A 3 12.18 24.72 4.36
C ASN A 3 11.01 23.75 4.56
N HIS A 4 9.80 24.21 4.87
CA HIS A 4 8.62 23.33 4.97
C HIS A 4 7.82 23.20 3.67
N LEU A 5 8.16 23.97 2.63
CA LEU A 5 7.53 23.89 1.30
C LEU A 5 8.11 22.80 0.38
N ALA A 6 9.29 22.25 0.70
CA ALA A 6 9.93 21.23 -0.11
C ALA A 6 9.19 19.87 -0.07
N ILE A 7 8.54 19.54 1.05
CA ILE A 7 7.85 18.25 1.22
C ILE A 7 6.50 18.24 0.49
N ILE A 8 5.83 19.40 0.39
CA ILE A 8 4.62 19.58 -0.42
C ILE A 8 4.99 19.63 -1.93
N GLY A 9 6.23 20.03 -2.25
CA GLY A 9 6.78 20.08 -3.61
C GLY A 9 6.93 18.71 -4.29
N ILE A 10 7.25 17.65 -3.55
CA ILE A 10 7.58 16.34 -4.12
C ILE A 10 6.36 15.67 -4.79
N GLY A 11 5.16 15.88 -4.24
CA GLY A 11 3.91 15.47 -4.90
C GLY A 11 3.57 16.32 -6.12
N SER A 12 3.82 17.63 -6.07
CA SER A 12 3.52 18.57 -7.17
C SER A 12 4.46 18.46 -8.37
N VAL A 13 5.67 17.92 -8.20
CA VAL A 13 6.61 17.68 -9.31
C VAL A 13 6.30 16.37 -10.05
N LEU A 14 5.63 15.41 -9.39
CA LEU A 14 5.21 14.14 -9.99
C LEU A 14 3.77 14.16 -10.55
N LEU A 15 2.92 15.06 -10.05
CA LEU A 15 1.55 15.25 -10.51
C LEU A 15 1.49 16.42 -11.49
N LYS A 16 1.44 16.12 -12.80
CA LYS A 16 1.09 17.12 -13.83
C LYS A 16 -0.34 17.68 -13.67
N THR A 17 -1.13 17.13 -12.76
CA THR A 17 -2.50 17.52 -12.46
C THR A 17 -2.61 17.92 -10.99
N LYS A 18 -3.20 19.07 -10.69
CA LYS A 18 -3.55 19.43 -9.30
C LYS A 18 -4.78 18.60 -8.92
N PRO A 19 -4.67 17.60 -8.03
CA PRO A 19 -5.85 16.88 -7.58
C PRO A 19 -6.79 17.86 -6.87
N THR A 20 -8.09 17.78 -7.17
CA THR A 20 -9.09 18.64 -6.53
C THR A 20 -9.11 18.33 -5.03
N PRO A 21 -8.88 19.31 -4.14
CA PRO A 21 -8.75 19.07 -2.69
C PRO A 21 -10.01 18.41 -2.09
N ARG A 22 -11.17 18.63 -2.71
CA ARG A 22 -12.44 17.99 -2.34
C ARG A 22 -12.39 16.46 -2.45
N LEU A 23 -11.76 15.92 -3.50
CA LEU A 23 -11.73 14.48 -3.74
C LEU A 23 -10.72 13.77 -2.81
N ILE A 24 -9.61 14.43 -2.49
CA ILE A 24 -8.67 13.95 -1.48
C ILE A 24 -9.36 13.86 -0.12
N ASN A 25 -10.15 14.88 0.25
CA ASN A 25 -10.89 14.87 1.52
C ASN A 25 -11.90 13.72 1.57
N VAL A 26 -12.57 13.40 0.46
CA VAL A 26 -13.49 12.24 0.37
C VAL A 26 -12.74 10.93 0.59
N LEU A 27 -11.55 10.79 0.01
CA LEU A 27 -10.71 9.58 0.14
C LEU A 27 -10.18 9.41 1.57
N VAL A 28 -9.68 10.50 2.17
CA VAL A 28 -9.22 10.51 3.57
C VAL A 28 -10.37 10.21 4.52
N LEU A 29 -11.54 10.82 4.33
CA LEU A 29 -12.73 10.55 5.14
C LEU A 29 -13.16 9.09 5.03
N GLY A 30 -13.21 8.54 3.81
CA GLY A 30 -13.56 7.14 3.57
C GLY A 30 -12.59 6.18 4.25
N LEU A 31 -11.29 6.48 4.23
CA LEU A 31 -10.27 5.69 4.92
C LEU A 31 -10.42 5.74 6.45
N ILE A 32 -10.71 6.91 7.02
CA ILE A 32 -10.97 7.06 8.47
C ILE A 32 -12.22 6.29 8.88
N LEU A 33 -13.29 6.34 8.08
CA LEU A 33 -14.52 5.60 8.33
C LEU A 33 -14.31 4.08 8.23
N PHE A 34 -13.45 3.64 7.31
CA PHE A 34 -13.08 2.23 7.17
C PHE A 34 -12.36 1.68 8.40
N PHE A 35 -11.39 2.44 8.94
CA PHE A 35 -10.60 2.05 10.12
C PHE A 35 -11.20 2.55 11.44
N ASN A 36 -12.51 2.81 11.52
CA ASN A 36 -13.09 3.49 12.68
C ASN A 36 -12.89 2.72 14.00
N GLN A 37 -13.00 1.39 13.97
CA GLN A 37 -12.82 0.53 15.14
C GLN A 37 -11.34 0.41 15.52
N ASP A 38 -10.48 0.17 14.53
CA ASP A 38 -9.03 0.04 14.74
C ASP A 38 -8.41 1.32 15.30
N ILE A 39 -8.88 2.49 14.84
CA ILE A 39 -8.41 3.79 15.34
C ILE A 39 -8.81 3.96 16.81
N GLN A 40 -10.04 3.55 17.19
CA GLN A 40 -10.49 3.65 18.57
C GLN A 40 -9.66 2.74 19.48
N GLU A 41 -9.43 1.49 19.09
CA GLU A 41 -8.58 0.56 19.84
C GLU A 41 -7.14 1.06 19.97
N LEU A 42 -6.59 1.66 18.89
CA LEU A 42 -5.25 2.24 18.90
C LEU A 42 -5.13 3.45 19.84
N VAL A 43 -6.16 4.29 19.91
CA VAL A 43 -6.19 5.45 20.83
C VAL A 43 -6.33 4.98 22.27
N ASP A 44 -7.21 4.02 22.53
CA ASP A 44 -7.44 3.47 23.86
C ASP A 44 -6.19 2.76 24.40
N SER A 45 -5.38 2.17 23.51
CA SER A 45 -4.15 1.42 23.84
C SER A 45 -2.87 2.15 23.43
N ILE A 46 -2.88 3.47 23.31
CA ILE A 46 -1.77 4.22 22.69
C ILE A 46 -0.44 4.07 23.42
N GLU A 47 -0.44 3.92 24.74
CA GLU A 47 0.77 3.67 25.54
C GLU A 47 1.44 2.34 25.16
N GLN A 48 0.65 1.32 24.82
CA GLN A 48 1.14 0.00 24.41
C GLN A 48 1.68 0.01 22.98
N TYR A 49 1.08 0.81 22.09
CA TYR A 49 1.43 0.85 20.66
C TYR A 49 2.33 2.01 20.25
N PHE A 50 2.72 2.90 21.17
CA PHE A 50 3.44 4.13 20.87
C PHE A 50 4.68 3.92 19.97
N ILE A 51 5.52 2.95 20.30
CA ILE A 51 6.71 2.63 19.51
C ILE A 51 6.35 2.08 18.12
N GLY A 52 5.28 1.30 18.02
CA GLY A 52 4.75 0.77 16.76
C GLY A 52 4.28 1.89 15.84
N VAL A 53 3.59 2.89 16.39
CA VAL A 53 3.14 4.09 15.65
C VAL A 53 4.34 4.87 15.09
N ILE A 54 5.42 5.03 15.87
CA ILE A 54 6.65 5.69 15.38
C ILE A 54 7.25 4.91 14.19
N PHE A 55 7.38 3.59 14.30
CA PHE A 55 7.87 2.76 13.20
C PHE A 55 6.96 2.82 11.97
N LEU A 56 5.64 2.90 12.17
CA LEU A 56 4.66 3.04 11.09
C LEU A 56 4.86 4.37 10.34
N LEU A 57 5.05 5.48 11.05
CA LEU A 57 5.31 6.79 10.43
C LEU A 57 6.66 6.84 9.70
N LEU A 58 7.71 6.24 10.28
CA LEU A 58 9.01 6.12 9.63
C LEU A 58 8.92 5.26 8.35
N SER A 59 8.25 4.12 8.43
CA SER A 59 8.00 3.24 7.29
C SER A 59 7.27 3.95 6.15
N ALA A 60 6.17 4.65 6.46
CA ALA A 60 5.41 5.43 5.49
C ALA A 60 6.27 6.52 4.82
N SER A 61 7.14 7.18 5.59
CA SER A 61 8.07 8.18 5.06
C SER A 61 9.12 7.57 4.13
N CYS A 62 9.74 6.45 4.54
CA CYS A 62 10.67 5.69 3.71
C CYS A 62 10.01 5.21 2.41
N TRP A 63 8.75 4.79 2.48
CA TRP A 63 7.99 4.33 1.33
C TRP A 63 7.78 5.44 0.29
N VAL A 64 7.45 6.66 0.72
CA VAL A 64 7.31 7.82 -0.18
C VAL A 64 8.63 8.11 -0.89
N VAL A 65 9.75 8.12 -0.15
CA VAL A 65 11.09 8.33 -0.71
C VAL A 65 11.42 7.22 -1.72
N PHE A 66 11.13 5.97 -1.38
CA PHE A 66 11.34 4.83 -2.26
C PHE A 66 10.58 4.99 -3.59
N ILE A 67 9.29 5.31 -3.57
CA ILE A 67 8.48 5.49 -4.80
C ILE A 67 9.06 6.60 -5.69
N VAL A 68 9.47 7.73 -5.10
CA VAL A 68 10.04 8.86 -5.84
C VAL A 68 11.36 8.47 -6.51
N LEU A 69 12.25 7.83 -5.76
CA LEU A 69 13.52 7.34 -6.29
C LEU A 69 13.32 6.26 -7.35
N GLN A 70 12.39 5.33 -7.13
CA GLN A 70 12.06 4.27 -8.07
C GLN A 70 11.57 4.86 -9.39
N LYS A 71 10.63 5.81 -9.36
CA LYS A 71 10.15 6.49 -10.57
C LYS A 71 11.27 7.24 -11.28
N HIS A 72 12.19 7.86 -10.55
CA HIS A 72 13.34 8.54 -11.14
C HIS A 72 14.29 7.57 -11.85
N LEU A 73 14.62 6.43 -11.22
CA LEU A 73 15.47 5.39 -11.81
C LEU A 73 14.83 4.72 -13.03
N LEU A 74 13.50 4.57 -13.05
CA LEU A 74 12.77 4.03 -14.20
C LEU A 74 12.88 4.88 -15.47
N MET A 75 13.33 6.14 -15.37
CA MET A 75 13.64 6.95 -16.56
C MET A 75 14.97 6.57 -17.23
N GLN A 76 15.83 5.82 -16.53
CA GLN A 76 17.17 5.45 -17.00
C GLN A 76 17.33 3.93 -17.17
N VAL A 77 16.54 3.13 -16.47
CA VAL A 77 16.66 1.67 -16.41
C VAL A 77 15.29 1.01 -16.60
N SER A 78 15.24 -0.11 -17.32
CA SER A 78 13.99 -0.86 -17.50
C SER A 78 13.42 -1.36 -16.16
N ALA A 79 12.09 -1.45 -16.07
CA ALA A 79 11.41 -1.91 -14.86
C ALA A 79 11.86 -3.30 -14.39
N SER A 80 12.11 -4.22 -15.33
CA SER A 80 12.58 -5.57 -15.03
C SER A 80 13.97 -5.58 -14.39
N THR A 81 14.90 -4.80 -14.92
CA THR A 81 16.27 -4.71 -14.39
C THR A 81 16.28 -4.07 -13.01
N LEU A 82 15.50 -3.01 -12.80
CA LEU A 82 15.40 -2.34 -11.52
C LEU A 82 14.85 -3.27 -10.43
N MET A 83 13.77 -4.00 -10.73
CA MET A 83 13.18 -4.96 -9.78
C MET A 83 14.13 -6.11 -9.45
N LEU A 84 14.86 -6.63 -10.44
CA LEU A 84 15.85 -7.68 -10.20
C LEU A 84 16.99 -7.20 -9.29
N LEU A 85 17.48 -5.97 -9.50
CA LEU A 85 18.50 -5.36 -8.65
C LEU A 85 17.98 -5.16 -7.22
N LEU A 86 16.75 -4.66 -7.08
CA LEU A 86 16.13 -4.45 -5.76
C LEU A 86 15.97 -5.77 -5.01
N TYR A 87 15.34 -6.78 -5.63
CA TYR A 87 15.16 -8.08 -4.99
C TYR A 87 16.48 -8.76 -4.66
N GLY A 88 17.43 -8.80 -5.60
CA GLY A 88 18.74 -9.40 -5.38
C GLY A 88 19.55 -8.67 -4.31
N GLY A 89 19.51 -7.33 -4.31
CA GLY A 89 20.16 -6.52 -3.29
C GLY A 89 19.57 -6.75 -1.90
N THR A 90 18.24 -6.70 -1.77
CA THR A 90 17.58 -6.97 -0.49
C THR A 90 17.78 -8.40 -0.01
N ALA A 91 17.75 -9.39 -0.91
CA ALA A 91 18.00 -10.78 -0.56
C ALA A 91 19.43 -10.95 -0.02
N SER A 92 20.43 -10.34 -0.68
CA SER A 92 21.82 -10.40 -0.24
C SER A 92 22.02 -9.75 1.13
N LEU A 93 21.38 -8.59 1.37
CA LEU A 93 21.44 -7.89 2.65
C LEU A 93 20.75 -8.67 3.78
N LEU A 94 19.58 -9.23 3.51
CA LEU A 94 18.76 -9.95 4.49
C LEU A 94 19.24 -11.38 4.73
N THR A 95 20.06 -11.97 3.86
CA THR A 95 20.60 -13.34 4.03
C THR A 95 21.33 -13.48 5.36
N ASN A 96 22.08 -12.46 5.80
CA ASN A 96 22.80 -12.49 7.08
C ASN A 96 21.88 -12.52 8.31
N PHE A 97 20.61 -12.09 8.16
CA PHE A 97 19.61 -12.09 9.22
C PHE A 97 18.60 -13.24 9.08
N ALA A 98 18.69 -14.02 8.00
CA ALA A 98 17.77 -15.11 7.72
C ALA A 98 18.12 -16.35 8.55
N LEU A 99 17.10 -17.00 9.11
CA LEU A 99 17.22 -18.32 9.74
C LEU A 99 16.58 -19.38 8.82
N PRO A 100 17.33 -19.96 7.86
CA PRO A 100 16.79 -20.90 6.88
C PRO A 100 16.23 -22.18 7.52
N GLU A 101 16.73 -22.57 8.71
CA GLU A 101 16.27 -23.75 9.44
C GLU A 101 14.76 -23.71 9.75
N LYS A 102 14.18 -22.53 9.95
CA LYS A 102 12.75 -22.39 10.25
C LYS A 102 11.86 -22.85 9.10
N VAL A 103 12.35 -22.80 7.85
CA VAL A 103 11.57 -23.21 6.68
C VAL A 103 11.24 -24.71 6.74
N PHE A 104 12.15 -25.53 7.28
CA PHE A 104 11.94 -26.98 7.40
C PHE A 104 10.95 -27.37 8.51
N SER A 105 10.63 -26.44 9.42
CA SER A 105 9.65 -26.66 10.49
C SER A 105 8.21 -26.32 10.10
N LEU A 106 8.00 -25.83 8.87
CA LEU A 106 6.69 -25.36 8.43
C LEU A 106 5.78 -26.52 7.98
N ASN A 107 4.51 -26.43 8.36
CA ASN A 107 3.47 -27.33 7.86
C ASN A 107 3.14 -27.05 6.38
N PRO A 108 2.54 -28.00 5.64
CA PRO A 108 2.21 -27.81 4.22
C PRO A 108 1.39 -26.56 3.92
N THR A 109 0.41 -26.22 4.77
CA THR A 109 -0.40 -25.01 4.64
C THR A 109 0.43 -23.73 4.80
N GLN A 110 1.41 -23.73 5.71
CA GLN A 110 2.31 -22.60 5.93
C GLN A 110 3.30 -22.44 4.78
N ILE A 111 3.78 -23.54 4.21
CA ILE A 111 4.61 -23.51 2.99
C ILE A 111 3.80 -22.96 1.81
N ALA A 112 2.55 -23.39 1.63
CA ALA A 112 1.68 -22.86 0.59
C ALA A 112 1.43 -21.35 0.77
N ALA A 113 1.17 -20.89 2.00
CA ALA A 113 1.01 -19.48 2.31
C ALA A 113 2.31 -18.67 2.07
N LEU A 114 3.47 -19.25 2.41
CA LEU A 114 4.77 -18.64 2.16
C LEU A 114 5.03 -18.47 0.65
N ILE A 115 4.79 -19.52 -0.15
CA ILE A 115 4.94 -19.47 -1.61
C ILE A 115 3.98 -18.42 -2.19
N PHE A 116 2.72 -18.42 -1.74
CA PHE A 116 1.73 -17.43 -2.18
C PHE A 116 2.17 -16.01 -1.88
N CYS A 117 2.64 -15.73 -0.66
CA CYS A 117 3.14 -14.42 -0.24
C CYS A 117 4.36 -13.96 -1.05
N CYS A 118 5.30 -14.86 -1.31
CA CYS A 118 6.47 -14.58 -2.15
C CYS A 118 6.05 -14.23 -3.59
N LEU A 119 5.17 -15.03 -4.19
CA LEU A 119 4.68 -14.80 -5.55
C LEU A 119 3.85 -13.51 -5.64
N SER A 120 2.95 -13.26 -4.68
CA SER A 120 2.12 -12.06 -4.66
C SER A 120 2.97 -10.80 -4.55
N THR A 121 4.05 -10.85 -3.76
CA THR A 121 5.02 -9.76 -3.65
C THR A 121 5.72 -9.53 -4.98
N VAL A 122 6.34 -10.57 -5.57
CA VAL A 122 7.09 -10.43 -6.83
C VAL A 122 6.21 -9.90 -7.95
N ILE A 123 5.02 -10.50 -8.14
CA ILE A 123 4.09 -10.15 -9.21
C ILE A 123 3.52 -8.74 -9.02
N SER A 124 3.12 -8.38 -7.79
CA SER A 124 2.53 -7.07 -7.51
C SER A 124 3.52 -5.95 -7.78
N TYR A 125 4.73 -6.03 -7.21
CA TYR A 125 5.74 -5.00 -7.35
C TYR A 125 6.31 -4.93 -8.78
N ALA A 126 6.47 -6.06 -9.47
CA ALA A 126 6.87 -6.06 -10.89
C ALA A 126 5.82 -5.36 -11.76
N SER A 127 4.54 -5.68 -11.55
CA SER A 127 3.41 -5.04 -12.22
C SER A 127 3.34 -3.54 -11.88
N PHE A 128 3.59 -3.17 -10.63
CA PHE A 128 3.61 -1.79 -10.17
C PHE A 128 4.74 -0.99 -10.84
N ALA A 129 5.97 -1.54 -10.88
CA ALA A 129 7.10 -0.90 -11.57
C ALA A 129 6.83 -0.73 -13.07
N LYS A 130 6.33 -1.78 -13.74
CA LYS A 130 5.89 -1.70 -15.15
C LYS A 130 4.81 -0.64 -15.34
N SER A 131 3.82 -0.56 -14.46
CA SER A 131 2.77 0.47 -14.56
C SER A 131 3.35 1.88 -14.46
N MET A 132 4.35 2.09 -13.60
CA MET A 132 5.04 3.38 -13.48
C MET A 132 5.87 3.74 -14.70
N GLU A 133 6.20 2.81 -15.59
CA GLU A 133 6.83 3.12 -16.88
C GLU A 133 5.83 3.79 -17.84
N TYR A 134 4.57 3.33 -17.84
CA TYR A 134 3.55 3.77 -18.80
C TYR A 134 2.56 4.80 -18.26
N TRP A 135 2.35 4.87 -16.94
CA TRP A 135 1.31 5.70 -16.33
C TRP A 135 1.89 6.97 -15.71
N GLU A 136 1.09 8.03 -15.75
CA GLU A 136 1.33 9.22 -14.94
C GLU A 136 1.26 8.85 -13.46
N THR A 137 2.14 9.46 -12.65
CA THR A 137 2.23 9.16 -11.20
C THR A 137 0.90 9.38 -10.46
N SER A 138 0.05 10.27 -10.97
CA SER A 138 -1.30 10.48 -10.43
C SER A 138 -2.18 9.24 -10.51
N ARG A 139 -2.08 8.47 -11.60
CA ARG A 139 -2.93 7.29 -11.83
C ARG A 139 -2.46 6.10 -10.98
N SER A 140 -1.15 5.92 -10.84
CA SER A 140 -0.60 4.88 -9.97
C SER A 140 -0.90 5.16 -8.48
N ALA A 141 -0.86 6.42 -8.05
CA ALA A 141 -1.24 6.79 -6.69
C ALA A 141 -2.73 6.56 -6.39
N ALA A 142 -3.63 6.82 -7.34
CA ALA A 142 -5.06 6.54 -7.18
C ALA A 142 -5.37 5.04 -7.03
N MET A 143 -4.62 4.16 -7.72
CA MET A 143 -4.76 2.71 -7.54
C MET A 143 -4.32 2.24 -6.15
N LEU A 144 -3.30 2.86 -5.57
CA LEU A 144 -2.85 2.51 -4.22
C LEU A 144 -3.93 2.76 -3.16
N ALA A 145 -4.83 3.73 -3.38
CA ALA A 145 -5.97 3.95 -2.50
C ALA A 145 -7.02 2.83 -2.53
N LEU A 146 -7.05 2.02 -3.60
CA LEU A 146 -7.98 0.88 -3.74
C LEU A 146 -7.45 -0.40 -3.07
N VAL A 147 -6.17 -0.40 -2.66
CA VAL A 147 -5.53 -1.55 -1.99
C VAL A 147 -6.30 -2.00 -0.74
N PRO A 148 -6.61 -1.14 0.25
CA PRO A 148 -7.30 -1.58 1.47
C PRO A 148 -8.67 -2.20 1.19
N ILE A 149 -9.41 -1.68 0.20
CA ILE A 149 -10.70 -2.24 -0.21
C ILE A 149 -10.53 -3.62 -0.84
N THR A 150 -9.57 -3.75 -1.75
CA THR A 150 -9.28 -5.03 -2.43
C THR A 150 -8.87 -6.08 -1.41
N THR A 151 -8.03 -5.70 -0.45
CA THR A 151 -7.63 -6.56 0.67
C THR A 151 -8.85 -7.00 1.48
N ALA A 152 -9.76 -6.08 1.84
CA ALA A 152 -10.97 -6.42 2.61
C ALA A 152 -11.87 -7.42 1.86
N ILE A 153 -12.05 -7.25 0.54
CA ILE A 153 -12.82 -8.19 -0.29
C ILE A 153 -12.15 -9.58 -0.32
N LEU A 154 -10.83 -9.63 -0.50
CA LEU A 154 -10.09 -10.90 -0.52
C LEU A 154 -10.16 -11.62 0.83
N VAL A 155 -10.09 -10.89 1.94
CA VAL A 155 -10.26 -11.45 3.29
C VAL A 155 -11.68 -12.02 3.46
N ALA A 156 -12.71 -11.26 3.06
CA ALA A 156 -14.10 -11.74 3.13
C ALA A 156 -14.32 -13.02 2.30
N LEU A 157 -13.73 -13.10 1.10
CA LEU A 157 -13.76 -14.31 0.28
C LEU A 157 -12.99 -15.47 0.94
N ALA A 158 -11.83 -15.20 1.55
CA ALA A 158 -11.03 -16.21 2.24
C ALA A 158 -11.77 -16.82 3.44
N VAL A 159 -12.43 -15.98 4.25
CA VAL A 159 -13.29 -16.42 5.36
C VAL A 159 -14.46 -17.28 4.86
N ALA A 160 -15.06 -16.93 3.71
CA ALA A 160 -16.15 -17.71 3.11
C ALA A 160 -15.70 -19.11 2.63
N ILE A 161 -14.44 -19.26 2.20
CA ILE A 161 -13.88 -20.53 1.73
C ILE A 161 -13.42 -21.40 2.92
N SER A 162 -12.80 -20.81 3.94
CA SER A 162 -12.25 -21.55 5.08
C SER A 162 -12.40 -20.75 6.40
N PRO A 163 -13.58 -20.81 7.03
CA PRO A 163 -13.87 -20.05 8.25
C PRO A 163 -13.14 -20.59 9.50
N GLU A 164 -12.63 -21.83 9.48
CA GLU A 164 -11.82 -22.38 10.58
C GLU A 164 -10.41 -21.79 10.63
N LEU A 165 -9.86 -21.32 9.51
CA LEU A 165 -8.49 -20.81 9.45
C LEU A 165 -8.38 -19.32 9.79
N ILE A 166 -9.45 -18.54 9.58
CA ILE A 166 -9.45 -17.08 9.73
C ILE A 166 -10.69 -16.69 10.52
N PRO A 167 -10.54 -16.16 11.76
CA PRO A 167 -11.69 -15.67 12.51
C PRO A 167 -12.35 -14.53 11.71
N PRO A 168 -13.68 -14.53 11.59
CA PRO A 168 -14.38 -13.48 10.87
C PRO A 168 -14.17 -12.15 11.60
N ASP A 169 -13.57 -11.19 10.90
CA ASP A 169 -13.46 -9.82 11.38
C ASP A 169 -14.63 -9.00 10.82
N PRO A 170 -15.64 -8.64 11.65
CA PRO A 170 -16.87 -8.06 11.15
C PRO A 170 -16.65 -6.61 10.71
N ILE A 171 -16.70 -6.37 9.40
CA ILE A 171 -16.72 -5.01 8.86
C ILE A 171 -17.99 -4.30 9.34
N THR A 172 -17.82 -3.17 10.03
CA THR A 172 -18.96 -2.38 10.51
C THR A 172 -19.76 -1.78 9.36
N PRO A 173 -21.05 -1.47 9.56
CA PRO A 173 -21.84 -0.70 8.60
C PRO A 173 -21.17 0.65 8.23
N LEU A 174 -20.44 1.25 9.18
CA LEU A 174 -19.68 2.47 8.94
C LEU A 174 -18.46 2.23 8.04
N GLY A 175 -17.79 1.08 8.21
CA GLY A 175 -16.71 0.64 7.33
C GLY A 175 -17.17 0.41 5.88
N ILE A 176 -18.40 -0.09 5.69
CA ILE A 176 -19.01 -0.23 4.35
C ILE A 176 -19.21 1.15 3.69
N ILE A 177 -19.68 2.15 4.44
CA ILE A 177 -19.78 3.53 3.95
C ILE A 177 -18.39 4.08 3.58
N GLY A 178 -17.38 3.78 4.40
CA GLY A 178 -15.98 4.08 4.12
C GLY A 178 -15.51 3.50 2.78
N ILE A 179 -15.77 2.22 2.52
CA ILE A 179 -15.44 1.54 1.26
C ILE A 179 -16.07 2.27 0.04
N VAL A 180 -17.36 2.60 0.13
CA VAL A 180 -18.06 3.30 -0.96
C VAL A 180 -17.45 4.69 -1.21
N LEU A 181 -17.14 5.44 -0.15
CA LEU A 181 -16.52 6.75 -0.26
C LEU A 181 -15.13 6.68 -0.90
N VAL A 182 -14.30 5.70 -0.53
CA VAL A 182 -12.98 5.51 -1.14
C VAL A 182 -13.11 5.11 -2.62
N LEU A 183 -14.04 4.24 -2.98
CA LEU A 183 -14.31 3.87 -4.37
C LEU A 183 -14.71 5.09 -5.23
N VAL A 184 -15.69 5.87 -4.75
CA VAL A 184 -16.17 7.07 -5.46
C VAL A 184 -15.05 8.11 -5.54
N GLY A 185 -14.32 8.35 -4.46
CA GLY A 185 -13.19 9.28 -4.43
C GLY A 185 -12.09 8.88 -5.41
N ALA A 186 -11.66 7.62 -5.39
CA ALA A 186 -10.62 7.11 -6.28
C ALA A 186 -11.03 7.19 -7.76
N SER A 187 -12.24 6.73 -8.12
CA SER A 187 -12.76 6.81 -9.48
C SER A 187 -12.91 8.26 -9.96
N ALA A 188 -13.37 9.17 -9.11
CA ALA A 188 -13.50 10.58 -9.47
C ALA A 188 -12.13 11.27 -9.63
N THR A 189 -11.12 10.91 -8.82
CA THR A 189 -9.75 11.44 -8.99
C THR A 189 -9.09 10.95 -10.28
N SER A 190 -9.38 9.74 -10.74
CA SER A 190 -8.81 9.20 -11.97
C SER A 190 -9.50 9.76 -13.23
N LEU A 191 -10.81 9.98 -13.17
CA LEU A 191 -11.61 10.58 -14.26
C LEU A 191 -11.41 12.09 -14.41
N GLY A 192 -11.06 12.80 -13.33
CA GLY A 192 -10.77 14.25 -13.36
C GLY A 192 -9.59 14.64 -14.26
N SER A 193 -8.84 13.68 -14.82
CA SER A 193 -7.78 13.92 -15.80
C SER A 193 -8.28 13.99 -17.25
N SER A 194 -9.58 13.91 -17.52
CA SER A 194 -10.15 14.07 -18.87
C SER A 194 -10.98 15.35 -18.98
N SER A 195 -10.30 16.48 -19.15
CA SER A 195 -10.84 17.61 -19.91
C SER A 195 -9.86 17.86 -21.07
N PRO A 196 -10.34 17.98 -22.32
CA PRO A 196 -9.50 18.31 -23.47
C PRO A 196 -8.82 19.67 -23.34
#